data_AF-A0A923J0D9-F1
#
_entry.id   AF-A0A923J0D9-F1
#
_cell.length_a   1.000
_cell.length_b   1.000
_cell.length_c   1.000
_cell.angle_alpha   90.00
_cell.angle_beta   90.00
_cell.angle_gamma   90.00
#
_symmetry.space_group_name_H-M   'P 1'
#
loop_
_entity.id
_entity.type
_entity.pdbx_description
1 polymer ?
#
loop_
_entity_poly.entity_id
_entity_poly.type
_entity_poly.pdbx_seq_one_letter_code
_entity_poly.pdbx_strand_id
1 'polypeptide(L)'
;MNINNITGIKLQRTFIDFNSKHHNNIKSFDTKENNSKQVVISGEAIKKYEFSNRLKEAFKEAFNDKKEDGEFIKSISNEYMKIRKEIKGENYSQDQDININILNEALEDVKEWATDSITNRFDMFFNYSSNIMPFYNMKKDEEIFNKEQFRDNLSSLMDKAVNTLKNLPENIGENDLNKKINSILISESKDNSLEKMGLDDIKKLNSFLNELPRLSLSYDVDKIKDNIENYQKTAKEALDSSGLPEHIKKNAKKAVGKNVRAYGKVSAYRIERKSREDEVEKLMNFYASLLSQYNSLEKDIKKCRKENNLKMIKSLLKMQMNLQKQMDKLKVEIDKAGKSKDALTSNPDSVEGTETFKEISEAFDEEEV
;
A
#
# COMPACT_ATOMS: atom_id res chain seq x y z
N MET A 1 -32.44 27.84 0.31
CA MET A 1 -32.01 26.75 -0.58
C MET A 1 -30.63 26.33 -0.09
N ASN A 2 -30.57 25.19 0.59
CA ASN A 2 -29.34 24.62 1.16
C ASN A 2 -28.59 23.89 0.04
N ILE A 3 -27.31 24.19 -0.13
CA ILE A 3 -26.38 23.36 -0.89
C ILE A 3 -25.17 23.14 -0.01
N ASN A 4 -24.95 21.88 0.31
CA ASN A 4 -23.77 21.32 0.92
C ASN A 4 -22.55 21.42 -0.02
N ASN A 5 -21.39 21.41 0.63
CA ASN A 5 -20.27 20.51 0.35
C ASN A 5 -19.05 20.97 -0.48
N ILE A 6 -17.91 20.62 0.15
CA ILE A 6 -16.58 20.28 -0.40
C ILE A 6 -15.64 21.46 -0.62
N THR A 7 -14.84 21.74 0.42
CA THR A 7 -13.43 22.07 0.24
C THR A 7 -12.61 21.03 1.02
N GLY A 8 -12.15 20.01 0.29
CA GLY A 8 -11.11 19.12 0.76
C GLY A 8 -9.76 19.85 0.70
N ILE A 9 -9.01 19.77 1.81
CA ILE A 9 -7.54 19.75 1.93
C ILE A 9 -7.29 19.72 3.45
N LYS A 10 -6.98 18.53 3.99
CA LYS A 10 -6.21 18.26 5.21
C LYS A 10 -6.37 16.78 5.60
N LEU A 11 -5.73 15.91 4.82
CA LEU A 11 -5.46 14.52 5.19
C LEU A 11 -3.96 14.29 5.03
N GLN A 12 -3.18 14.88 5.93
CA GLN A 12 -1.78 14.59 6.21
C GLN A 12 -1.46 15.26 7.56
N ARG A 13 -0.94 14.49 8.52
CA ARG A 13 -0.50 14.84 9.90
C ARG A 13 -1.38 14.47 11.10
N THR A 14 -1.84 13.21 11.21
CA THR A 14 -2.33 12.72 12.52
C THR A 14 -2.08 11.25 12.85
N PHE A 15 -1.02 10.61 12.33
CA PHE A 15 -0.62 9.28 12.82
C PHE A 15 0.89 9.04 12.96
N ILE A 16 1.70 10.10 12.87
CA ILE A 16 3.14 10.06 13.16
C ILE A 16 3.43 11.24 14.10
N ASP A 17 3.13 11.07 15.39
CA ASP A 17 3.70 11.94 16.44
C ASP A 17 3.65 11.32 17.84
N PHE A 18 3.36 10.01 17.98
CA PHE A 18 3.38 9.35 19.29
C PHE A 18 4.72 8.71 19.66
N ASN A 19 5.79 8.91 18.88
CA ASN A 19 7.03 8.12 19.06
C ASN A 19 8.37 8.87 18.92
N SER A 20 8.46 10.17 19.21
CA SER A 20 9.77 10.88 19.13
C SER A 20 10.12 11.86 20.25
N LYS A 21 9.34 11.97 21.31
CA LYS A 21 9.71 12.83 22.45
C LYS A 21 9.31 12.18 23.76
N HIS A 22 10.19 11.35 24.33
CA HIS A 22 10.41 11.25 25.79
C HIS A 22 11.59 10.32 26.08
N HIS A 23 12.79 10.69 25.60
CA HIS A 23 14.01 10.48 26.36
C HIS A 23 14.43 11.84 26.93
N ASN A 24 14.83 11.82 28.21
CA ASN A 24 15.33 12.92 29.04
C ASN A 24 14.29 13.87 29.64
N ASN A 25 13.76 13.50 30.82
CA ASN A 25 13.88 14.30 32.04
C ASN A 25 13.26 13.56 33.24
N ILE A 26 14.10 12.82 33.96
CA ILE A 26 13.84 12.52 35.38
C ILE A 26 14.10 13.82 36.13
N LYS A 27 13.04 14.54 36.50
CA LYS A 27 13.07 15.52 37.58
C LYS A 27 11.87 15.31 38.48
N SER A 28 12.18 15.16 39.76
CA SER A 28 11.34 15.05 40.94
C SER A 28 9.99 15.76 40.82
N PHE A 29 8.91 14.99 41.00
CA PHE A 29 7.59 15.54 41.30
C PHE A 29 7.41 15.62 42.82
N ASP A 30 7.57 16.83 43.34
CA ASP A 30 6.97 17.22 44.61
C ASP A 30 5.44 17.27 44.45
N THR A 31 4.77 16.79 45.50
CA THR A 31 3.33 16.65 45.63
C THR A 31 2.61 18.00 45.63
N LYS A 32 1.50 18.11 44.88
CA LYS A 32 0.29 18.81 45.32
C LYS A 32 -0.92 18.43 44.47
N GLU A 33 -2.01 18.15 45.18
CA GLU A 33 -3.27 17.57 44.73
C GLU A 33 -3.96 18.35 43.61
N ASN A 34 -4.48 17.62 42.63
CA ASN A 34 -5.77 17.93 42.02
C ASN A 34 -6.34 16.69 41.31
N ASN A 35 -7.61 16.42 41.58
CA ASN A 35 -8.41 15.28 41.11
C ASN A 35 -8.32 15.06 39.59
N SER A 36 -7.35 14.27 39.16
CA SER A 36 -7.32 13.64 37.84
C SER A 36 -7.46 12.14 38.07
N LYS A 37 -8.36 11.49 37.31
CA LYS A 37 -8.45 10.03 37.28
C LYS A 37 -7.08 9.50 36.88
N GLN A 38 -6.31 9.08 37.87
CA GLN A 38 -5.02 8.45 37.67
C GLN A 38 -5.31 7.14 36.96
N VAL A 39 -4.93 7.03 35.69
CA VAL A 39 -4.99 5.76 34.96
C VAL A 39 -3.95 4.86 35.64
N VAL A 40 -4.40 4.05 36.58
CA VAL A 40 -3.56 3.03 37.22
C VAL A 40 -3.40 1.91 36.20
N ILE A 41 -2.30 1.92 35.47
CA ILE A 41 -1.91 0.80 34.61
C ILE A 41 -1.42 -0.32 35.54
N SER A 42 -2.03 -1.50 35.48
CA SER A 42 -1.62 -2.63 36.32
C SER A 42 -0.21 -3.09 35.95
N GLY A 43 0.54 -3.62 36.92
CA GLY A 43 1.86 -4.21 36.66
C GLY A 43 1.80 -5.37 35.66
N GLU A 44 0.69 -6.11 35.64
CA GLU A 44 0.42 -7.18 34.66
C GLU A 44 0.30 -6.64 33.23
N ALA A 45 -0.37 -5.50 33.05
CA ALA A 45 -0.49 -4.86 31.73
C ALA A 45 0.87 -4.38 31.20
N ILE A 46 1.75 -3.89 32.08
CA ILE A 46 3.12 -3.50 31.71
C ILE A 46 3.91 -4.73 31.26
N LYS A 47 3.85 -5.84 32.01
CA LYS A 47 4.54 -7.08 31.65
C LYS A 47 4.02 -7.68 30.35
N LYS A 48 2.70 -7.72 30.16
CA LYS A 48 2.09 -8.19 28.90
C LYS A 48 2.57 -7.37 27.71
N TYR A 49 2.62 -6.04 27.86
CA TYR A 49 3.14 -5.13 26.84
C TYR A 49 4.62 -5.39 26.54
N GLU A 50 5.46 -5.57 27.56
CA GLU A 50 6.89 -5.87 27.39
C GLU A 50 7.10 -7.19 26.64
N PHE A 51 6.47 -8.28 27.09
CA PHE A 51 6.56 -9.58 26.43
C PHE A 51 6.05 -9.52 25.00
N SER A 52 4.90 -8.87 24.78
CA SER A 52 4.34 -8.70 23.43
C SER A 52 5.30 -7.95 22.51
N ASN A 53 5.96 -6.90 23.00
CA ASN A 53 6.91 -6.14 22.19
C ASN A 53 8.15 -6.96 21.83
N ARG A 54 8.73 -7.68 22.79
CA ARG A 54 9.89 -8.54 22.51
C ARG A 54 9.58 -9.61 21.47
N LEU A 55 8.43 -10.27 21.61
CA LEU A 55 7.96 -11.27 20.63
C LEU A 55 7.68 -10.63 19.25
N LYS A 56 7.09 -9.42 19.20
CA LYS A 56 6.87 -8.68 17.94
C LYS A 56 8.17 -8.25 17.27
N GLU A 57 9.17 -7.82 18.02
CA GLU A 57 10.49 -7.47 17.46
C GLU A 57 11.16 -8.72 16.90
N ALA A 58 11.12 -9.86 17.60
CA ALA A 58 11.62 -11.14 17.08
C ALA A 58 10.92 -11.56 15.78
N PHE A 59 9.61 -11.31 15.64
CA PHE A 59 8.90 -11.48 14.38
C PHE A 59 9.42 -10.54 13.28
N LYS A 60 9.50 -9.24 13.56
CA LYS A 60 9.88 -8.21 12.58
C LYS A 60 11.29 -8.42 12.05
N GLU A 61 12.24 -8.74 12.91
CA GLU A 61 13.62 -9.06 12.52
C GLU A 61 13.68 -10.24 11.55
N ALA A 62 12.81 -11.24 11.73
CA ALA A 62 12.75 -12.42 10.87
C ALA A 62 11.92 -12.22 9.59
N PHE A 63 11.04 -11.21 9.56
CA PHE A 63 10.06 -11.01 8.49
C PHE A 63 10.40 -9.85 7.55
N ASN A 64 11.04 -8.79 8.06
CA ASN A 64 11.33 -7.54 7.34
C ASN A 64 12.80 -7.32 6.99
N ASP A 65 13.74 -7.87 7.77
CA ASP A 65 15.13 -7.81 7.35
C ASP A 65 15.32 -8.76 6.18
N LYS A 66 16.15 -8.36 5.22
CA LYS A 66 16.59 -9.14 4.05
C LYS A 66 17.36 -10.43 4.43
N LYS A 67 17.19 -10.95 5.64
CA LYS A 67 17.65 -12.26 6.10
C LYS A 67 16.67 -13.29 5.57
N GLU A 68 17.18 -14.23 4.80
CA GLU A 68 16.45 -14.98 3.78
C GLU A 68 15.37 -15.97 4.26
N ASP A 69 15.10 -16.18 5.55
CA ASP A 69 14.61 -17.51 5.92
C ASP A 69 13.13 -17.63 6.34
N GLY A 70 12.34 -16.55 6.37
CA GLY A 70 10.94 -16.62 6.81
C GLY A 70 10.80 -17.34 8.17
N GLU A 71 11.84 -17.26 9.00
CA GLU A 71 11.99 -18.02 10.24
C GLU A 71 11.21 -17.42 11.40
N PHE A 72 10.20 -16.60 11.12
CA PHE A 72 9.43 -15.88 12.13
C PHE A 72 8.88 -16.80 13.23
N ILE A 73 8.43 -18.02 12.90
CA ILE A 73 8.01 -19.00 13.93
C ILE A 73 9.18 -19.39 14.83
N LYS A 74 10.38 -19.65 14.27
CA LYS A 74 11.57 -19.97 15.06
C LYS A 74 12.02 -18.80 15.91
N SER A 75 12.05 -17.58 15.37
CA SER A 75 12.46 -16.39 16.12
C SER A 75 11.50 -16.08 17.28
N ILE A 76 10.19 -16.15 17.05
CA ILE A 76 9.19 -16.04 18.13
C ILE A 76 9.38 -17.18 19.15
N SER A 77 9.59 -18.42 18.69
CA SER A 77 9.81 -19.59 19.55
C SER A 77 11.02 -19.42 20.47
N ASN A 78 12.14 -18.96 19.91
CA ASN A 78 13.40 -18.76 20.63
C ASN A 78 13.25 -17.63 21.67
N GLU A 79 12.65 -16.50 21.28
CA GLU A 79 12.43 -15.39 22.21
C GLU A 79 11.42 -15.76 23.31
N TYR A 80 10.35 -16.50 23.00
CA TYR A 80 9.43 -17.03 24.01
C TYR A 80 10.16 -17.92 25.02
N MET A 81 10.98 -18.88 24.55
CA MET A 81 11.72 -19.78 25.44
C MET A 81 12.78 -19.04 26.27
N LYS A 82 13.36 -17.98 25.72
CA LYS A 82 14.28 -17.09 26.45
C LYS A 82 13.55 -16.33 27.57
N ILE A 83 12.41 -15.69 27.29
CA ILE A 83 11.60 -15.00 28.32
C ILE A 83 11.16 -16.00 29.40
N ARG A 84 10.73 -17.21 29.01
CA ARG A 84 10.35 -18.27 29.95
C ARG A 84 11.49 -18.68 30.89
N LYS A 85 12.73 -18.75 30.38
CA LYS A 85 13.93 -18.98 31.22
C LYS A 85 14.20 -17.81 32.17
N GLU A 86 14.06 -16.57 31.70
CA GLU A 86 14.26 -15.36 32.52
C GLU A 86 13.29 -15.34 33.71
N ILE A 87 11.99 -15.58 33.48
CA ILE A 87 10.96 -15.63 34.52
C ILE A 87 11.31 -16.67 35.60
N LYS A 88 11.72 -17.89 35.20
CA LYS A 88 12.05 -18.96 36.16
C LYS A 88 13.36 -18.70 36.92
N GLY A 89 14.22 -17.81 36.42
CA GLY A 89 15.41 -17.32 37.13
C GLY A 89 15.10 -16.29 38.23
N GLU A 90 13.87 -15.78 38.32
CA GLU A 90 13.43 -14.86 39.37
C GLU A 90 13.18 -15.59 40.70
N ASN A 91 13.59 -15.01 41.83
CA ASN A 91 13.59 -15.68 43.16
C ASN A 91 12.20 -15.94 43.78
N TYR A 92 11.09 -15.50 43.17
CA TYR A 92 9.74 -15.54 43.78
C TYR A 92 8.78 -16.45 43.00
N SER A 93 8.50 -17.66 43.52
CA SER A 93 7.73 -18.69 42.83
C SER A 93 6.28 -18.31 42.47
N GLN A 94 5.59 -17.50 43.29
CA GLN A 94 4.22 -17.07 43.01
C GLN A 94 4.12 -16.08 41.84
N ASP A 95 5.14 -15.24 41.65
CA ASP A 95 5.19 -14.31 40.52
C ASP A 95 5.54 -15.01 39.20
N GLN A 96 6.22 -16.16 39.28
CA GLN A 96 6.61 -16.93 38.10
C GLN A 96 5.39 -17.44 37.33
N ASP A 97 4.44 -18.09 38.01
CA ASP A 97 3.29 -18.70 37.31
C ASP A 97 2.35 -17.63 36.73
N ILE A 98 2.21 -16.48 37.41
CA ILE A 98 1.49 -15.31 36.88
C ILE A 98 2.21 -14.77 35.63
N ASN A 99 3.53 -14.58 35.69
CA ASN A 99 4.31 -14.08 34.55
C ASN A 99 4.29 -15.05 33.36
N ILE A 100 4.29 -16.36 33.60
CA ILE A 100 4.16 -17.38 32.54
C ILE A 100 2.78 -17.32 31.90
N ASN A 101 1.70 -17.14 32.68
CA ASN A 101 0.36 -16.96 32.12
C ASN A 101 0.27 -15.68 31.27
N ILE A 102 0.83 -14.57 31.75
CA ILE A 102 0.90 -13.31 30.99
C ILE A 102 1.72 -13.47 29.70
N LEU A 103 2.84 -14.20 29.75
CA LEU A 103 3.65 -14.52 28.58
C LEU A 103 2.88 -15.39 27.57
N ASN A 104 2.10 -16.36 28.05
CA ASN A 104 1.27 -17.21 27.20
C ASN A 104 0.18 -16.39 26.50
N GLU A 105 -0.47 -15.47 27.20
CA GLU A 105 -1.42 -14.54 26.57
C GLU A 105 -0.74 -13.62 25.54
N ALA A 106 0.43 -13.06 25.88
CA ALA A 106 1.19 -12.25 24.95
C ALA A 106 1.58 -13.03 23.67
N LEU A 107 1.93 -14.32 23.82
CA LEU A 107 2.23 -15.19 22.68
C LEU A 107 1.00 -15.39 21.77
N GLU A 108 -0.20 -15.58 22.33
CA GLU A 108 -1.44 -15.68 21.54
C GLU A 108 -1.75 -14.38 20.79
N ASP A 109 -1.63 -13.23 21.43
CA ASP A 109 -1.86 -11.93 20.80
C ASP A 109 -0.87 -11.68 19.65
N VAL A 110 0.40 -12.07 19.84
CA VAL A 110 1.44 -11.94 18.79
C VAL A 110 1.23 -12.94 17.66
N LYS A 111 0.73 -14.14 17.95
CA LYS A 111 0.37 -15.16 16.95
C LYS A 111 -0.71 -14.64 16.01
N GLU A 112 -1.79 -14.07 16.54
CA GLU A 112 -2.87 -13.50 15.73
C GLU A 112 -2.35 -12.34 14.87
N TRP A 113 -1.61 -11.40 15.49
CA TRP A 113 -1.03 -10.26 14.79
C TRP A 113 -0.05 -10.67 13.66
N ALA A 114 0.78 -11.69 13.91
CA ALA A 114 1.73 -12.22 12.92
C ALA A 114 1.00 -12.90 11.76
N THR A 115 -0.04 -13.69 12.06
CA THR A 115 -0.89 -14.36 11.07
C THR A 115 -1.55 -13.34 10.14
N ASP A 116 -2.13 -12.28 10.70
CA ASP A 116 -2.74 -11.20 9.92
C ASP A 116 -1.69 -10.46 9.07
N SER A 117 -0.52 -10.18 9.62
CA SER A 117 0.57 -9.48 8.92
C SER A 117 1.02 -10.25 7.66
N ILE A 118 1.21 -11.56 7.78
CA ILE A 118 1.61 -12.42 6.66
C ILE A 118 0.47 -12.54 5.65
N THR A 119 -0.74 -12.82 6.12
CA THR A 119 -1.92 -12.97 5.26
C THR A 119 -2.18 -11.71 4.44
N ASN A 120 -2.11 -10.52 5.06
CA ASN A 120 -2.27 -9.25 4.37
C ASN A 120 -1.20 -9.03 3.30
N ARG A 121 0.06 -9.44 3.57
CA ARG A 121 1.14 -9.33 2.59
C ARG A 121 0.87 -10.17 1.34
N PHE A 122 0.42 -11.41 1.53
CA PHE A 122 0.11 -12.31 0.42
C PHE A 122 -1.11 -11.82 -0.36
N ASP A 123 -2.16 -11.39 0.34
CA ASP A 123 -3.34 -10.77 -0.28
C ASP A 123 -2.98 -9.52 -1.10
N MET A 124 -2.14 -8.63 -0.56
CA MET A 124 -1.67 -7.44 -1.29
C MET A 124 -0.93 -7.78 -2.58
N PHE A 125 -0.24 -8.92 -2.65
CA PHE A 125 0.45 -9.36 -3.85
C PHE A 125 -0.47 -10.08 -4.83
N PHE A 126 -1.16 -11.14 -4.39
CA PHE A 126 -1.98 -11.98 -5.28
C PHE A 126 -3.25 -11.27 -5.74
N ASN A 127 -3.86 -10.47 -4.88
CA ASN A 127 -5.06 -9.70 -5.20
C ASN A 127 -4.75 -8.23 -5.50
N TYR A 128 -3.49 -7.87 -5.80
CA TYR A 128 -3.10 -6.48 -6.09
C TYR A 128 -4.01 -5.80 -7.12
N SER A 129 -4.27 -6.43 -8.27
CA SER A 129 -5.14 -5.86 -9.32
C SER A 129 -6.57 -5.60 -8.80
N SER A 130 -7.14 -6.62 -8.14
CA SER A 130 -8.47 -6.55 -7.50
C SER A 130 -8.54 -5.42 -6.46
N ASN A 131 -7.45 -5.18 -5.75
CA ASN A 131 -7.36 -4.15 -4.72
C ASN A 131 -7.10 -2.75 -5.28
N ILE A 132 -6.26 -2.60 -6.32
CA ILE A 132 -5.83 -1.28 -6.81
C ILE A 132 -6.86 -0.64 -7.76
N MET A 133 -7.49 -1.42 -8.63
CA MET A 133 -8.40 -0.91 -9.67
C MET A 133 -9.59 -0.11 -9.11
N PRO A 134 -10.27 -0.56 -8.04
CA PRO A 134 -11.42 0.17 -7.48
C PRO A 134 -11.07 1.56 -6.94
N PHE A 135 -9.83 1.80 -6.48
CA PHE A 135 -9.41 3.14 -6.03
C PHE A 135 -9.44 4.18 -7.16
N TYR A 136 -9.42 3.73 -8.41
CA TYR A 136 -9.48 4.57 -9.61
C TYR A 136 -10.82 4.47 -10.33
N ASN A 137 -11.85 3.91 -9.69
CA ASN A 137 -13.16 3.63 -10.29
C ASN A 137 -13.08 2.74 -11.54
N MET A 138 -12.04 1.91 -11.65
CA MET A 138 -11.94 0.88 -12.69
C MET A 138 -12.66 -0.39 -12.25
N LYS A 139 -13.05 -1.21 -13.22
CA LYS A 139 -13.64 -2.52 -12.96
C LYS A 139 -12.68 -3.38 -12.12
N LYS A 140 -13.23 -3.95 -11.04
CA LYS A 140 -12.51 -4.88 -10.16
C LYS A 140 -12.16 -6.16 -10.93
N ASP A 141 -10.90 -6.56 -10.86
CA ASP A 141 -10.44 -7.86 -11.35
C ASP A 141 -10.86 -9.00 -10.40
N GLU A 142 -10.96 -10.21 -10.93
CA GLU A 142 -11.23 -11.41 -10.13
C GLU A 142 -10.10 -11.67 -9.12
N GLU A 143 -10.48 -11.89 -7.87
CA GLU A 143 -9.59 -12.35 -6.80
C GLU A 143 -9.09 -13.76 -7.09
N ILE A 144 -7.79 -13.98 -6.98
CA ILE A 144 -7.15 -15.28 -7.24
C ILE A 144 -6.67 -15.96 -5.96
N PHE A 145 -6.74 -15.25 -4.83
CA PHE A 145 -6.26 -15.71 -3.54
C PHE A 145 -7.34 -15.51 -2.48
N ASN A 146 -7.68 -16.59 -1.77
CA ASN A 146 -8.63 -16.52 -0.67
C ASN A 146 -7.90 -16.24 0.64
N LYS A 147 -7.94 -14.97 1.03
CA LYS A 147 -7.32 -14.43 2.25
C LYS A 147 -7.74 -15.18 3.53
N GLU A 148 -9.03 -15.43 3.70
CA GLU A 148 -9.58 -16.08 4.91
C GLU A 148 -9.07 -17.52 5.03
N GLN A 149 -9.13 -18.27 3.93
CA GLN A 149 -8.68 -19.66 3.92
C GLN A 149 -7.17 -19.79 4.20
N PHE A 150 -6.36 -18.88 3.65
CA PHE A 150 -4.93 -18.83 3.95
C PHE A 150 -4.66 -18.45 5.41
N ARG A 151 -5.39 -17.46 5.94
CA ARG A 151 -5.30 -17.02 7.34
C ARG A 151 -5.58 -18.19 8.29
N ASP A 152 -6.65 -18.93 8.04
CA ASP A 152 -7.06 -20.07 8.86
C ASP A 152 -6.01 -21.19 8.82
N ASN A 153 -5.48 -21.49 7.63
CA ASN A 153 -4.39 -22.46 7.48
C ASN A 153 -3.14 -22.03 8.26
N LEU A 154 -2.72 -20.78 8.11
CA LEU A 154 -1.55 -20.23 8.81
C LEU A 154 -1.77 -20.21 10.33
N SER A 155 -2.96 -19.83 10.81
CA SER A 155 -3.31 -19.88 12.23
C SER A 155 -3.21 -21.32 12.76
N SER A 156 -3.69 -22.32 12.00
CA SER A 156 -3.60 -23.72 12.40
C SER A 156 -2.16 -24.22 12.53
N LEU A 157 -1.28 -23.81 11.62
CA LEU A 157 0.16 -24.12 11.69
C LEU A 157 0.81 -23.46 12.92
N MET A 158 0.44 -22.20 13.18
CA MET A 158 0.92 -21.45 14.33
C MET A 158 0.43 -22.04 15.66
N ASP A 159 -0.82 -22.48 15.74
CA ASP A 159 -1.40 -23.14 16.92
C ASP A 159 -0.64 -24.41 17.28
N LYS A 160 -0.23 -25.20 16.28
CA LYS A 160 0.57 -26.42 16.50
C LYS A 160 1.95 -26.09 17.06
N ALA A 161 2.58 -25.02 16.55
CA ALA A 161 3.85 -24.53 17.07
C ALA A 161 3.70 -24.04 18.52
N VAL A 162 2.74 -23.14 18.79
CA VAL A 162 2.48 -22.55 20.11
C VAL A 162 2.14 -23.61 21.15
N ASN A 163 1.25 -24.54 20.84
CA ASN A 163 0.88 -25.63 21.75
C ASN A 163 2.07 -26.53 22.08
N THR A 164 2.98 -26.73 21.13
CA THR A 164 4.21 -27.48 21.40
C THR A 164 5.13 -26.68 22.32
N LEU A 165 5.37 -25.39 22.03
CA LEU A 165 6.26 -24.53 22.82
C LEU A 165 5.92 -24.50 24.31
N LYS A 166 4.62 -24.38 24.62
CA LYS A 166 4.11 -24.37 26.01
C LYS A 166 4.46 -25.65 26.77
N ASN A 167 4.58 -26.78 26.07
CA ASN A 167 4.82 -28.10 26.65
C ASN A 167 6.30 -28.53 26.64
N LEU A 168 7.20 -27.73 26.05
CA LEU A 168 8.63 -28.06 26.02
C LEU A 168 9.31 -27.78 27.37
N PRO A 169 10.37 -28.53 27.72
CA PRO A 169 11.17 -28.24 28.90
C PRO A 169 11.90 -26.91 28.73
N GLU A 170 12.01 -26.11 29.80
CA GLU A 170 12.60 -24.77 29.71
C GLU A 170 14.04 -24.82 29.23
N ASN A 171 14.82 -25.81 29.67
CA ASN A 171 16.24 -25.95 29.37
C ASN A 171 16.54 -26.56 28.00
N ILE A 172 15.55 -26.67 27.10
CA ILE A 172 15.80 -27.14 25.74
C ILE A 172 16.86 -26.27 25.05
N GLY A 173 17.82 -26.92 24.40
CA GLY A 173 18.81 -26.25 23.56
C GLY A 173 18.15 -25.71 22.30
N GLU A 174 18.65 -24.58 21.79
CA GLU A 174 18.12 -23.92 20.59
C GLU A 174 18.08 -24.86 19.37
N ASN A 175 19.11 -25.68 19.20
CA ASN A 175 19.15 -26.68 18.11
C ASN A 175 18.02 -27.72 18.21
N ASP A 176 17.70 -28.18 19.42
CA ASP A 176 16.64 -29.17 19.63
C ASP A 176 15.26 -28.53 19.52
N LEU A 177 15.11 -27.29 19.98
CA LEU A 177 13.91 -26.48 19.77
C LEU A 177 13.63 -26.27 18.28
N ASN A 178 14.64 -25.82 17.52
CA ASN A 178 14.54 -25.60 16.08
C ASN A 178 14.19 -26.90 15.33
N LYS A 179 14.79 -28.03 15.71
CA LYS A 179 14.44 -29.34 15.14
C LYS A 179 12.98 -29.72 15.42
N LYS A 180 12.51 -29.54 16.65
CA LYS A 180 11.11 -29.85 17.03
C LYS A 180 10.12 -28.95 16.28
N ILE A 181 10.37 -27.66 16.24
CA ILE A 181 9.53 -26.70 15.51
C ILE A 181 9.51 -27.06 14.02
N ASN A 182 10.66 -27.29 13.39
CA ASN A 182 10.71 -27.74 11.99
C ASN A 182 9.92 -29.04 11.75
N SER A 183 10.01 -30.02 12.65
CA SER A 183 9.32 -31.31 12.48
C SER A 183 7.79 -31.18 12.43
N ILE A 184 7.22 -30.22 13.16
CA ILE A 184 5.77 -29.92 13.18
C ILE A 184 5.33 -29.23 11.89
N LEU A 185 6.23 -28.42 11.33
CA LEU A 185 5.93 -27.55 10.21
C LEU A 185 6.15 -28.24 8.85
N ILE A 186 6.87 -29.38 8.84
CA ILE A 186 7.08 -30.24 7.67
C ILE A 186 5.86 -31.14 7.40
N SER A 187 4.96 -31.35 8.37
CA SER A 187 3.94 -32.41 8.27
C SER A 187 2.61 -32.03 7.61
N GLU A 188 2.41 -30.80 7.12
CA GLU A 188 1.08 -30.37 6.67
C GLU A 188 1.08 -29.55 5.39
N SER A 189 0.94 -30.25 4.25
CA SER A 189 -0.14 -30.05 3.27
C SER A 189 0.16 -30.82 1.99
N LYS A 190 -0.85 -31.51 1.46
CA LYS A 190 -0.84 -32.24 0.17
C LYS A 190 -1.84 -31.62 -0.82
N ASP A 191 -2.18 -30.35 -0.64
CA ASP A 191 -3.16 -29.66 -1.50
C ASP A 191 -2.47 -28.59 -2.33
N ASN A 192 -2.62 -28.64 -3.65
CA ASN A 192 -1.90 -27.81 -4.62
C ASN A 192 -2.41 -26.35 -4.70
N SER A 193 -3.02 -25.84 -3.62
CA SER A 193 -3.62 -24.50 -3.55
C SER A 193 -2.72 -23.53 -2.78
N LEU A 194 -2.72 -22.25 -3.18
CA LEU A 194 -1.98 -21.18 -2.46
C LEU A 194 -2.43 -21.06 -1.00
N GLU A 195 -3.70 -21.28 -0.72
CA GLU A 195 -4.31 -21.06 0.58
C GLU A 195 -3.90 -22.11 1.61
N LYS A 196 -3.49 -23.30 1.14
CA LYS A 196 -3.13 -24.43 1.97
C LYS A 196 -1.65 -24.77 1.85
N MET A 197 -0.80 -23.82 1.47
CA MET A 197 0.65 -24.07 1.40
C MET A 197 1.21 -24.46 2.77
N GLY A 198 2.18 -25.36 2.76
CA GLY A 198 2.98 -25.67 3.95
C GLY A 198 3.87 -24.49 4.32
N LEU A 199 4.41 -24.48 5.54
CA LEU A 199 5.21 -23.35 6.00
C LEU A 199 6.48 -23.14 5.17
N ASP A 200 7.12 -24.21 4.70
CA ASP A 200 8.32 -24.10 3.86
C ASP A 200 8.05 -23.30 2.57
N ASP A 201 6.90 -23.57 1.94
CA ASP A 201 6.46 -22.83 0.76
C ASP A 201 6.07 -21.39 1.08
N ILE A 202 5.40 -21.15 2.22
CA ILE A 202 5.11 -19.79 2.72
C ILE A 202 6.40 -18.99 2.91
N LYS A 203 7.46 -19.61 3.45
CA LYS A 203 8.76 -18.98 3.64
C LYS A 203 9.40 -18.61 2.31
N LYS A 204 9.56 -19.57 1.41
CA LYS A 204 10.14 -19.37 0.08
C LYS A 204 9.38 -18.30 -0.71
N LEU A 205 8.06 -18.32 -0.65
CA LEU A 205 7.23 -17.33 -1.32
C LEU A 205 7.35 -15.95 -0.65
N ASN A 206 7.44 -15.86 0.67
CA ASN A 206 7.72 -14.60 1.35
C ASN A 206 9.10 -14.01 0.99
N SER A 207 10.12 -14.87 0.83
CA SER A 207 11.45 -14.45 0.37
C SER A 207 11.39 -13.90 -1.05
N PHE A 208 10.70 -14.59 -1.97
CA PHE A 208 10.37 -14.04 -3.28
C PHE A 208 9.70 -12.66 -3.18
N LEU A 209 8.68 -12.50 -2.33
CA LEU A 209 8.00 -11.21 -2.14
C LEU A 209 8.89 -10.11 -1.54
N ASN A 210 9.97 -10.46 -0.84
CA ASN A 210 10.95 -9.52 -0.28
C ASN A 210 11.95 -9.02 -1.35
N GLU A 211 12.20 -9.83 -2.37
CA GLU A 211 13.11 -9.51 -3.48
C GLU A 211 12.46 -8.60 -4.52
N LEU A 212 11.13 -8.65 -4.66
CA LEU A 212 10.42 -7.86 -5.65
C LEU A 212 10.62 -6.35 -5.46
N PRO A 213 10.96 -5.61 -6.53
CA PRO A 213 11.00 -4.16 -6.47
C PRO A 213 9.58 -3.59 -6.30
N ARG A 214 9.50 -2.34 -5.83
CA ARG A 214 8.20 -1.66 -5.69
C ARG A 214 7.74 -1.11 -7.05
N LEU A 215 6.50 -1.37 -7.41
CA LEU A 215 5.82 -0.73 -8.55
C LEU A 215 5.46 0.73 -8.21
N SER A 216 6.41 1.63 -8.39
CA SER A 216 6.26 3.05 -8.03
C SER A 216 5.53 3.83 -9.13
N LEU A 217 4.44 4.52 -8.77
CA LEU A 217 3.66 5.29 -9.73
C LEU A 217 4.46 6.47 -10.31
N SER A 218 4.43 6.64 -11.63
CA SER A 218 5.09 7.71 -12.37
C SER A 218 4.10 8.39 -13.33
N TYR A 219 4.47 9.55 -13.89
CA TYR A 219 3.78 10.21 -15.01
C TYR A 219 4.61 10.17 -16.31
N ASP A 220 5.75 9.49 -16.26
CA ASP A 220 6.73 9.35 -17.32
C ASP A 220 6.64 7.91 -17.86
N VAL A 221 6.29 7.77 -19.14
CA VAL A 221 5.98 6.48 -19.78
C VAL A 221 7.19 5.56 -19.79
N ASP A 222 8.37 6.07 -20.15
CA ASP A 222 9.61 5.27 -20.16
C ASP A 222 9.92 4.72 -18.78
N LYS A 223 9.78 5.53 -17.73
CA LYS A 223 9.97 5.04 -16.34
C LYS A 223 8.94 4.00 -15.91
N ILE A 224 7.72 4.06 -16.44
CA ILE A 224 6.68 3.04 -16.17
C ILE A 224 7.10 1.73 -16.83
N LYS A 225 7.56 1.78 -18.09
CA LYS A 225 8.08 0.62 -18.83
C LYS A 225 9.28 0.01 -18.10
N ASP A 226 10.28 0.81 -17.75
CA ASP A 226 11.45 0.37 -16.98
C ASP A 226 11.06 -0.31 -15.65
N ASN A 227 10.09 0.26 -14.93
CA ASN A 227 9.60 -0.32 -13.68
C ASN A 227 8.92 -1.68 -13.89
N ILE A 228 8.14 -1.83 -14.97
CA ILE A 228 7.48 -3.09 -15.34
C ILE A 228 8.53 -4.14 -15.70
N GLU A 229 9.44 -3.81 -16.61
CA GLU A 229 10.49 -4.72 -17.09
C GLU A 229 11.38 -5.18 -15.94
N ASN A 230 11.82 -4.25 -15.08
CA ASN A 230 12.61 -4.59 -13.91
C ASN A 230 11.83 -5.47 -12.92
N TYR A 231 10.54 -5.17 -12.69
CA TYR A 231 9.70 -5.99 -11.81
C TYR A 231 9.53 -7.41 -12.34
N GLN A 232 9.24 -7.58 -13.63
CA GLN A 232 9.09 -8.91 -14.25
C GLN A 232 10.41 -9.68 -14.27
N LYS A 233 11.52 -9.01 -14.62
CA LYS A 233 12.84 -9.62 -14.62
C LYS A 233 13.22 -10.13 -13.23
N THR A 234 13.13 -9.28 -12.21
CA THR A 234 13.41 -9.69 -10.82
C THR A 234 12.45 -10.79 -10.37
N ALA A 235 11.16 -10.70 -10.72
CA ALA A 235 10.21 -11.73 -10.37
C ALA A 235 10.54 -13.10 -11.00
N LYS A 236 10.96 -13.11 -12.27
CA LYS A 236 11.38 -14.32 -12.98
C LYS A 236 12.62 -14.94 -12.34
N GLU A 237 13.66 -14.14 -12.13
CA GLU A 237 14.91 -14.59 -11.50
C GLU A 237 14.66 -15.17 -10.10
N ALA A 238 13.86 -14.48 -9.27
CA ALA A 238 13.51 -14.90 -7.93
C ALA A 238 12.62 -16.16 -7.91
N LEU A 239 11.66 -16.30 -8.83
CA LEU A 239 10.85 -17.52 -8.92
C LEU A 239 11.65 -18.73 -9.41
N ASP A 240 12.57 -18.54 -10.35
CA ASP A 240 13.39 -19.61 -10.88
C ASP A 240 14.33 -20.17 -9.78
N SER A 241 14.91 -19.32 -8.94
CA SER A 241 15.79 -19.70 -7.82
C SER A 241 15.07 -20.13 -6.54
N SER A 242 13.79 -19.80 -6.35
CA SER A 242 13.04 -19.98 -5.09
C SER A 242 12.90 -21.41 -4.55
N GLY A 243 13.11 -22.45 -5.37
CA GLY A 243 12.83 -23.84 -5.00
C GLY A 243 11.35 -24.12 -4.65
N LEU A 244 10.43 -23.23 -5.06
CA LEU A 244 8.98 -23.42 -4.91
C LEU A 244 8.46 -24.54 -5.82
N PRO A 245 7.43 -25.28 -5.40
CA PRO A 245 6.68 -26.18 -6.27
C PRO A 245 6.11 -25.46 -7.51
N GLU A 246 6.09 -26.15 -8.66
CA GLU A 246 5.71 -25.56 -9.95
C GLU A 246 4.31 -24.93 -9.95
N HIS A 247 3.35 -25.52 -9.23
CA HIS A 247 2.00 -24.97 -9.13
C HIS A 247 1.95 -23.62 -8.40
N ILE A 248 2.81 -23.40 -7.38
CA ILE A 248 2.93 -22.12 -6.69
C ILE A 248 3.65 -21.12 -7.61
N LYS A 249 4.73 -21.55 -8.28
CA LYS A 249 5.45 -20.70 -9.25
C LYS A 249 4.50 -20.20 -10.33
N LYS A 250 3.68 -21.08 -10.90
CA LYS A 250 2.68 -20.72 -11.93
C LYS A 250 1.69 -19.67 -11.42
N ASN A 251 1.18 -19.83 -10.20
CA ASN A 251 0.27 -18.86 -9.61
C ASN A 251 0.95 -17.52 -9.32
N ALA A 252 2.19 -17.53 -8.84
CA ALA A 252 2.98 -16.32 -8.63
C ALA A 252 3.29 -15.59 -9.94
N LYS A 253 3.68 -16.32 -11.01
CA LYS A 253 3.86 -15.76 -12.37
C LYS A 253 2.58 -15.10 -12.88
N LYS A 254 1.43 -15.78 -12.73
CA LYS A 254 0.12 -15.23 -13.11
C LYS A 254 -0.21 -13.95 -12.32
N ALA A 255 0.11 -13.92 -11.03
CA ALA A 255 -0.06 -12.72 -10.20
C ALA A 255 0.85 -11.59 -10.67
N VAL A 256 2.14 -11.85 -10.95
CA VAL A 256 3.07 -10.86 -11.51
C VAL A 256 2.51 -10.24 -12.79
N GLY A 257 2.06 -11.05 -13.74
CA GLY A 257 1.47 -10.57 -15.00
C GLY A 257 0.23 -9.69 -14.77
N LYS A 258 -0.69 -10.13 -13.89
CA LYS A 258 -1.84 -9.31 -13.49
C LYS A 258 -1.42 -7.99 -12.82
N ASN A 259 -0.39 -8.02 -11.99
CA ASN A 259 0.07 -6.87 -11.22
C ASN A 259 0.68 -5.80 -12.13
N VAL A 260 1.54 -6.19 -13.07
CA VAL A 260 2.14 -5.24 -14.02
C VAL A 260 1.11 -4.67 -14.98
N ARG A 261 0.16 -5.48 -15.46
CA ARG A 261 -0.95 -4.98 -16.29
C ARG A 261 -1.80 -3.97 -15.52
N ALA A 262 -2.12 -4.26 -14.26
CA ALA A 262 -2.89 -3.36 -13.41
C ALA A 262 -2.16 -2.05 -13.14
N TYR A 263 -0.89 -2.14 -12.79
CA TYR A 263 -0.02 -0.99 -12.60
C TYR A 263 0.09 -0.13 -13.86
N GLY A 264 0.28 -0.76 -15.04
CA GLY A 264 0.36 -0.07 -16.32
C GLY A 264 -0.95 0.63 -16.67
N LYS A 265 -2.09 -0.03 -16.50
CA LYS A 265 -3.42 0.54 -16.72
C LYS A 265 -3.71 1.74 -15.82
N VAL A 266 -3.46 1.61 -14.52
CA VAL A 266 -3.62 2.69 -13.54
C VAL A 266 -2.70 3.87 -13.88
N SER A 267 -1.46 3.60 -14.28
CA SER A 267 -0.50 4.64 -14.63
C SER A 267 -0.91 5.38 -15.91
N ALA A 268 -1.33 4.65 -16.94
CA ALA A 268 -1.88 5.24 -18.16
C ALA A 268 -3.08 6.14 -17.86
N TYR A 269 -3.99 5.71 -16.98
CA TYR A 269 -5.18 6.49 -16.65
C TYR A 269 -4.81 7.80 -15.97
N ARG A 270 -3.83 7.77 -15.05
CA ARG A 270 -3.33 8.97 -14.38
C ARG A 270 -2.71 9.96 -15.37
N ILE A 271 -1.92 9.48 -16.33
CA ILE A 271 -1.31 10.30 -17.37
C ILE A 271 -2.39 10.93 -18.26
N GLU A 272 -3.28 10.11 -18.80
CA GLU A 272 -4.35 10.54 -19.71
C GLU A 272 -5.29 11.55 -19.05
N ARG A 273 -5.69 11.27 -17.80
CA ARG A 273 -6.54 12.17 -17.05
C ARG A 273 -5.86 13.52 -16.84
N LYS A 274 -4.60 13.51 -16.41
CA LYS A 274 -3.84 14.74 -16.21
C LYS A 274 -3.68 15.52 -17.53
N SER A 275 -3.33 14.84 -18.62
CA SER A 275 -3.18 15.48 -19.94
C SER A 275 -4.48 16.18 -20.38
N ARG A 276 -5.64 15.55 -20.16
CA ARG A 276 -6.95 16.15 -20.51
C ARG A 276 -7.33 17.29 -19.57
N GLU A 277 -6.99 17.21 -18.29
CA GLU A 277 -7.16 18.30 -17.32
C GLU A 277 -6.29 19.52 -17.72
N ASP A 278 -5.01 19.30 -18.02
CA ASP A 278 -4.06 20.33 -18.45
C ASP A 278 -4.48 20.98 -19.78
N GLU A 279 -5.02 20.20 -20.73
CA GLU A 279 -5.55 20.72 -22.00
C GLU A 279 -6.74 21.67 -21.78
N VAL A 280 -7.72 21.26 -20.96
CA VAL A 280 -8.87 22.11 -20.63
C VAL A 280 -8.40 23.40 -19.94
N GLU A 281 -7.49 23.31 -18.98
CA GLU A 281 -6.95 24.48 -18.28
C GLU A 281 -6.23 25.43 -19.24
N LYS A 282 -5.39 24.89 -20.13
CA LYS A 282 -4.68 25.69 -21.15
C LYS A 282 -5.66 26.44 -22.06
N LEU A 283 -6.72 25.78 -22.53
CA LEU A 283 -7.73 26.41 -23.40
C LEU A 283 -8.52 27.49 -22.63
N MET A 284 -8.89 27.22 -21.38
CA MET A 284 -9.57 28.20 -20.51
C MET A 284 -8.71 29.44 -20.25
N ASN A 285 -7.42 29.25 -19.97
CA ASN A 285 -6.47 30.35 -19.77
C ASN A 285 -6.32 31.19 -21.05
N PHE A 286 -6.26 30.54 -22.22
CA PHE A 286 -6.22 31.25 -23.49
C PHE A 286 -7.51 32.04 -23.74
N TYR A 287 -8.67 31.48 -23.40
CA TYR A 287 -9.96 32.16 -23.51
C TYR A 287 -10.03 33.41 -22.63
N ALA A 288 -9.56 33.31 -21.38
CA ALA A 288 -9.50 34.44 -20.46
C ALA A 288 -8.60 35.56 -20.99
N SER A 289 -7.46 35.21 -21.62
CA SER A 289 -6.58 36.18 -22.27
C SER A 289 -7.26 36.92 -23.43
N LEU A 290 -7.96 36.20 -24.31
CA LEU A 290 -8.71 36.81 -25.41
C LEU A 290 -9.87 37.69 -24.91
N LEU A 291 -10.57 37.26 -23.87
CA LEU A 291 -11.63 38.05 -23.23
C LEU A 291 -11.09 39.36 -22.64
N SER A 292 -9.90 39.33 -22.03
CA SER A 292 -9.23 40.53 -21.53
C SER A 292 -8.92 41.52 -22.66
N GLN A 293 -8.37 41.04 -23.78
CA GLN A 293 -8.10 41.86 -24.97
C GLN A 293 -9.39 42.44 -25.57
N TYR A 294 -10.44 41.62 -25.66
CA TYR A 294 -11.76 42.06 -26.12
C TYR A 294 -12.30 43.21 -25.27
N ASN A 295 -12.24 43.07 -23.94
CA ASN A 295 -12.69 44.09 -23.00
C ASN A 295 -11.84 45.38 -23.07
N SER A 296 -10.54 45.26 -23.38
CA SER A 296 -9.68 46.43 -23.62
C SER A 296 -10.12 47.18 -24.88
N LEU A 297 -10.35 46.48 -25.99
CA LEU A 297 -10.84 47.10 -27.22
C LEU A 297 -12.19 47.79 -27.02
N GLU A 298 -13.08 47.24 -26.20
CA GLU A 298 -14.36 47.88 -25.89
C GLU A 298 -14.16 49.24 -25.19
N LYS A 299 -13.18 49.34 -24.28
CA LYS A 299 -12.80 50.60 -23.62
C LYS A 299 -12.18 51.58 -24.62
N ASP A 300 -11.31 51.12 -25.49
CA ASP A 300 -10.65 51.95 -26.52
C ASP A 300 -11.66 52.50 -27.53
N ILE A 301 -12.62 51.68 -27.97
CA ILE A 301 -13.72 52.11 -28.84
C ILE A 301 -14.56 53.19 -28.16
N LYS A 302 -14.90 53.02 -26.87
CA LYS A 302 -15.63 54.05 -26.10
C LYS A 302 -14.84 55.35 -26.01
N LYS A 303 -13.51 55.30 -25.88
CA LYS A 303 -12.65 56.49 -25.88
C LYS A 303 -12.61 57.17 -27.25
N CYS A 304 -12.35 56.43 -28.33
CA CYS A 304 -12.32 57.00 -29.68
C CYS A 304 -13.68 57.57 -30.12
N ARG A 305 -14.79 57.04 -29.61
CA ARG A 305 -16.14 57.62 -29.81
C ARG A 305 -16.25 59.02 -29.22
N LYS A 306 -15.69 59.27 -28.03
CA LYS A 306 -15.68 60.61 -27.41
C LYS A 306 -14.82 61.60 -28.22
N GLU A 307 -13.80 61.10 -28.90
CA GLU A 307 -12.86 61.87 -29.72
C GLU A 307 -13.31 62.01 -31.21
N ASN A 308 -14.48 61.46 -31.58
CA ASN A 308 -15.00 61.44 -32.97
C ASN A 308 -14.03 60.83 -34.00
N ASN A 309 -13.14 59.92 -33.60
CA ASN A 309 -12.16 59.30 -34.50
C ASN A 309 -12.72 58.05 -35.20
N LEU A 310 -13.57 58.27 -36.22
CA LEU A 310 -14.29 57.21 -36.94
C LEU A 310 -13.37 56.17 -37.63
N LYS A 311 -12.22 56.60 -38.15
CA LYS A 311 -11.26 55.69 -38.81
C LYS A 311 -10.67 54.69 -37.81
N MET A 312 -10.30 55.16 -36.61
CA MET A 312 -9.78 54.30 -35.55
C MET A 312 -10.85 53.36 -35.01
N ILE A 313 -12.09 53.85 -34.82
CA ILE A 313 -13.23 53.02 -34.38
C ILE A 313 -13.45 51.85 -35.34
N LYS A 314 -13.43 52.08 -36.66
CA LYS A 314 -13.61 51.02 -37.66
C LYS A 314 -12.53 49.94 -37.56
N SER A 315 -11.27 50.33 -37.31
CA SER A 315 -10.17 49.39 -37.13
C SER A 315 -10.32 48.55 -35.85
N LEU A 316 -10.64 49.20 -34.72
CA LEU A 316 -10.82 48.53 -33.44
C LEU A 316 -12.01 47.56 -33.45
N LEU A 317 -13.12 47.94 -34.08
CA LEU A 317 -14.28 47.04 -34.27
C LEU A 317 -13.90 45.80 -35.08
N LYS A 318 -13.07 45.95 -36.13
CA LYS A 318 -12.59 44.81 -36.92
C LYS A 318 -11.73 43.87 -36.07
N MET A 319 -10.87 44.41 -35.21
CA MET A 319 -10.08 43.61 -34.26
C MET A 319 -10.98 42.90 -33.24
N GLN A 320 -11.98 43.60 -32.70
CA GLN A 320 -12.93 43.04 -31.74
C GLN A 320 -13.76 41.90 -32.35
N MET A 321 -14.25 42.06 -33.58
CA MET A 321 -14.96 41.00 -34.31
C MET A 321 -14.07 39.77 -34.56
N ASN A 322 -12.78 39.98 -34.83
CA ASN A 322 -11.84 38.87 -35.00
C ASN A 322 -11.60 38.12 -33.67
N LEU A 323 -11.45 38.85 -32.55
CA LEU A 323 -11.35 38.24 -31.23
C LEU A 323 -12.60 37.43 -30.87
N GLN A 324 -13.79 37.97 -31.13
CA GLN A 324 -15.04 37.24 -30.88
C GLN A 324 -15.06 35.90 -31.63
N LYS A 325 -14.70 35.89 -32.91
CA LYS A 325 -14.62 34.65 -33.71
C LYS A 325 -13.61 33.65 -33.15
N GLN A 326 -12.48 34.12 -32.61
CA GLN A 326 -11.49 33.24 -31.98
C GLN A 326 -12.01 32.67 -30.66
N MET A 327 -12.66 33.49 -29.83
CA MET A 327 -13.29 33.07 -28.58
C MET A 327 -14.40 32.04 -28.80
N ASP A 328 -15.25 32.25 -29.83
CA ASP A 328 -16.32 31.30 -30.16
C ASP A 328 -15.77 29.94 -30.58
N LYS A 329 -14.69 29.91 -31.37
CA LYS A 329 -13.98 28.67 -31.74
C LYS A 329 -13.39 27.99 -30.51
N LEU A 330 -12.72 28.76 -29.66
CA LEU A 330 -12.06 28.25 -28.46
C LEU A 330 -13.07 27.66 -27.46
N LYS A 331 -14.27 28.25 -27.37
CA LYS A 331 -15.36 27.68 -26.57
C LYS A 331 -15.77 26.29 -27.03
N VAL A 332 -15.86 26.07 -28.35
CA VAL A 332 -16.15 24.75 -28.92
C VAL A 332 -15.02 23.74 -28.58
N GLU A 333 -13.77 24.19 -28.63
CA GLU A 333 -12.61 23.36 -28.26
C GLU A 333 -12.63 22.99 -26.76
N ILE A 334 -12.92 23.96 -25.89
CA ILE A 334 -13.07 23.74 -24.43
C ILE A 334 -14.18 22.73 -24.16
N ASP A 335 -15.35 22.88 -24.79
CA ASP A 335 -16.48 21.95 -24.62
C ASP A 335 -16.11 20.54 -25.08
N LYS A 336 -15.36 20.42 -26.18
CA LYS A 336 -14.88 19.12 -26.69
C LYS A 336 -13.87 18.48 -25.75
N ALA A 337 -12.88 19.23 -25.28
CA ALA A 337 -11.87 18.75 -24.33
C ALA A 337 -12.50 18.35 -23.00
N GLY A 338 -13.45 19.17 -22.50
CA GLY A 338 -14.23 18.88 -21.29
C GLY A 338 -15.01 17.57 -21.40
N LYS A 339 -15.73 17.35 -22.50
CA LYS A 339 -16.43 16.09 -22.77
C LYS A 339 -15.48 14.89 -22.83
N SER A 340 -14.31 15.04 -23.46
CA SER A 340 -13.29 13.97 -23.52
C SER A 340 -12.74 13.62 -22.13
N LYS A 341 -12.49 14.62 -21.29
CA LYS A 341 -12.06 14.46 -19.90
C LYS A 341 -13.13 13.76 -19.05
N ASP A 342 -14.38 14.21 -19.16
CA ASP A 342 -15.49 13.64 -18.41
C ASP A 342 -15.81 12.20 -18.86
N ALA A 343 -15.66 11.90 -20.15
CA ALA A 343 -15.80 10.54 -20.68
C ALA A 343 -14.77 9.57 -20.07
N LEU A 344 -13.50 9.97 -19.97
CA LEU A 344 -12.47 9.15 -19.30
C LEU A 344 -12.73 9.01 -17.80
N THR A 345 -13.18 10.08 -17.14
CA THR A 345 -13.46 10.08 -15.69
C THR A 345 -14.65 9.17 -15.35
N SER A 346 -15.67 9.13 -16.22
CA SER A 346 -16.86 8.28 -16.05
C SER A 346 -16.65 6.83 -16.48
N ASN A 347 -15.67 6.58 -17.35
CA ASN A 347 -15.27 5.23 -17.74
C ASN A 347 -13.73 5.09 -17.75
N PRO A 348 -13.09 4.94 -16.58
CA PRO A 348 -11.63 4.83 -16.47
C PRO A 348 -11.04 3.64 -17.23
N ASP A 349 -11.81 2.56 -17.38
CA ASP A 349 -11.39 1.38 -18.15
C ASP A 349 -11.16 1.69 -19.64
N SER A 350 -11.77 2.75 -20.18
CA SER A 350 -11.53 3.20 -21.57
C SER A 350 -10.09 3.63 -21.84
N VAL A 351 -9.27 3.79 -20.78
CA VAL A 351 -7.84 4.04 -20.92
C VAL A 351 -7.13 2.95 -21.74
N GLU A 352 -7.62 1.71 -21.75
CA GLU A 352 -7.01 0.63 -22.54
C GLU A 352 -7.02 0.94 -24.05
N GLY A 353 -7.91 1.83 -24.51
CA GLY A 353 -7.97 2.27 -25.91
C GLY A 353 -7.06 3.45 -26.25
N THR A 354 -6.30 4.00 -25.30
CA THR A 354 -5.43 5.17 -25.54
C THR A 354 -4.04 4.76 -26.01
N GLU A 355 -3.35 5.68 -26.69
CA GLU A 355 -1.99 5.42 -27.15
C GLU A 355 -1.02 5.26 -25.98
N THR A 356 -1.20 6.03 -24.91
CA THR A 356 -0.43 5.91 -23.66
C THR A 356 -0.49 4.48 -23.11
N PHE A 357 -1.66 3.84 -23.09
CA PHE A 357 -1.75 2.46 -22.61
C PHE A 357 -1.07 1.48 -23.54
N LYS A 358 -1.22 1.64 -24.88
CA LYS A 358 -0.54 0.79 -25.85
C LYS A 358 0.98 0.84 -25.70
N GLU A 359 1.54 2.05 -25.59
CA GLU A 359 2.98 2.25 -25.42
C GLU A 359 3.52 1.62 -24.13
N ILE A 360 2.75 1.72 -23.02
CA ILE A 360 3.07 1.05 -21.76
C ILE A 360 2.96 -0.48 -21.91
N SER A 361 1.95 -0.96 -22.65
CA SER A 361 1.68 -2.40 -22.78
C SER A 361 2.76 -3.17 -23.54
N GLU A 362 3.58 -2.50 -24.34
CA GLU A 362 4.76 -3.09 -24.97
C GLU A 362 5.73 -3.71 -23.94
N ALA A 363 5.74 -3.20 -22.71
CA ALA A 363 6.59 -3.71 -21.64
C ALA A 363 6.00 -4.93 -20.92
N PHE A 364 4.76 -5.37 -21.19
CA PHE A 364 4.12 -6.44 -20.43
C PHE A 364 4.67 -7.85 -20.73
N ASP A 365 5.51 -8.01 -21.75
CA ASP A 365 6.09 -9.28 -22.21
C ASP A 365 5.01 -10.41 -22.23
N GLU A 366 4.15 -10.40 -23.25
CA GLU A 366 2.98 -11.30 -23.36
C GLU A 366 3.35 -12.76 -23.72
N GLU A 367 4.63 -13.15 -23.69
CA GLU A 367 5.04 -14.55 -23.79
C GLU A 367 4.91 -15.23 -22.41
N GLU A 368 3.84 -16.03 -22.23
CA GLU A 368 3.48 -16.89 -21.08
C GLU A 368 2.36 -16.40 -20.12
N VAL A 369 1.17 -16.06 -20.65
CA VAL A 369 -0.10 -16.14 -19.88
C VAL A 369 -0.76 -17.50 -20.04
#